data_AF-A0A957Z0M2-F1
#
_entry.id   AF-A0A957Z0M2-F1
#
_cell.length_a   1.000
_cell.length_b   1.000
_cell.length_c   1.000
_cell.angle_alpha   90.00
_cell.angle_beta   90.00
_cell.angle_gamma   90.00
#
_symmetry.space_group_name_H-M   'P 1'
#
loop_
_entity.id
_entity.type
_entity.pdbx_description
1 polymer ?
#
loop_
_entity_poly.entity_id
_entity_poly.type
_entity_poly.pdbx_seq_one_letter_code
_entity_poly.pdbx_strand_id
1 'polypeptide(L)'
;QDRQRGGWYDVMERAVAPGEELHRYAFHDRKAWWQQEQGILAYQILNGILGDEEYLKFAREGTSFYNAFFLDHDDGAVFFNVLANGIPYLMGTERFKGSHSMSGYHSFELAYLAQTYTNLLITKQPLTLHFKPYPGGFKDNVLYVSPDILPPGTVRIGAVWVDDEPYDNYDADGLSVKLPETDKQVRVRVRIDPI
;
A
#
# COMPACT_ATOMS: atom_id res chain seq x y z
N GLN A 1 11.30 -15.10 -1.65
CA GLN A 1 12.01 -13.94 -2.22
C GLN A 1 13.31 -14.44 -2.83
N ASP A 2 13.72 -13.86 -3.96
CA ASP A 2 15.02 -14.11 -4.56
C ASP A 2 16.12 -13.54 -3.66
N ARG A 3 16.89 -14.44 -3.04
CA ARG A 3 17.94 -14.07 -2.07
C ARG A 3 19.17 -13.44 -2.71
N GLN A 4 19.33 -13.54 -4.03
CA GLN A 4 20.50 -13.01 -4.73
C GLN A 4 20.21 -11.64 -5.35
N ARG A 5 19.03 -11.48 -5.98
CA ARG A 5 18.71 -10.26 -6.76
C ARG A 5 17.51 -9.48 -6.23
N GLY A 6 16.93 -9.90 -5.11
CA GLY A 6 15.76 -9.26 -4.51
C GLY A 6 14.46 -9.50 -5.29
N GLY A 7 13.34 -9.12 -4.70
CA GLY A 7 12.01 -9.31 -5.30
C GLY A 7 11.52 -10.77 -5.31
N TRP A 8 10.34 -10.97 -5.87
CA TRP A 8 9.68 -12.27 -6.00
C TRP A 8 9.48 -12.63 -7.47
N TYR A 9 9.86 -13.85 -7.84
CA TYR A 9 9.61 -14.41 -9.17
C TYR A 9 8.11 -14.59 -9.39
N ASP A 10 7.68 -14.31 -10.62
CA ASP A 10 6.27 -14.39 -10.96
C ASP A 10 5.76 -15.84 -11.01
N VAL A 11 6.55 -16.74 -11.58
CA VAL A 11 6.17 -18.15 -11.72
C VAL A 11 7.32 -19.10 -11.39
N MET A 12 7.04 -20.00 -10.47
CA MET A 12 7.94 -21.07 -10.03
C MET A 12 7.20 -22.39 -10.10
N GLU A 13 7.93 -23.48 -10.36
CA GLU A 13 7.40 -24.82 -10.22
C GLU A 13 7.01 -25.08 -8.76
N ARG A 14 5.85 -25.70 -8.53
CA ARG A 14 5.37 -25.97 -7.17
C ARG A 14 6.16 -27.07 -6.48
N ALA A 15 6.61 -28.08 -7.21
CA ALA A 15 7.37 -29.20 -6.67
C ALA A 15 8.84 -29.06 -7.05
N VAL A 16 9.72 -29.44 -6.15
CA VAL A 16 11.14 -29.60 -6.44
C VAL A 16 11.33 -30.96 -7.12
N ALA A 17 12.08 -31.01 -8.22
CA ALA A 17 12.32 -32.26 -8.93
C ALA A 17 13.22 -33.20 -8.08
N PRO A 18 13.13 -34.54 -8.29
CA PRO A 18 13.96 -35.49 -7.56
C PRO A 18 15.47 -35.17 -7.69
N GLY A 19 16.14 -34.98 -6.56
CA GLY A 19 17.56 -34.65 -6.51
C GLY A 19 17.89 -33.16 -6.62
N GLU A 20 16.89 -32.28 -6.69
CA GLU A 20 17.10 -30.82 -6.66
C GLU A 20 16.80 -30.23 -5.28
N GLU A 21 17.39 -29.07 -5.00
CA GLU A 21 17.20 -28.32 -3.75
C GLU A 21 16.40 -27.03 -3.95
N LEU A 22 16.19 -26.61 -5.21
CA LEU A 22 15.59 -25.35 -5.58
C LEU A 22 14.41 -25.57 -6.53
N HIS A 23 13.38 -24.75 -6.38
CA HIS A 23 12.30 -24.67 -7.35
C HIS A 23 12.81 -24.05 -8.66
N ARG A 24 12.40 -24.61 -9.80
CA ARG A 24 12.70 -24.05 -11.12
C ARG A 24 11.68 -22.98 -11.50
N TYR A 25 12.02 -22.15 -12.49
CA TYR A 25 11.05 -21.26 -13.12
C TYR A 25 10.08 -22.06 -13.98
N ALA A 26 8.79 -21.72 -13.94
CA ALA A 26 7.81 -22.46 -14.74
C ALA A 26 7.96 -22.18 -16.25
N PHE A 27 8.14 -20.91 -16.63
CA PHE A 27 8.33 -20.53 -18.05
C PHE A 27 9.14 -19.24 -18.26
N HIS A 28 9.40 -18.44 -17.22
CA HIS A 28 10.32 -17.30 -17.27
C HIS A 28 10.78 -16.90 -15.86
N ASP A 29 11.83 -16.09 -15.80
CA ASP A 29 12.43 -15.57 -14.56
C ASP A 29 12.00 -14.12 -14.23
N ARG A 30 10.96 -13.63 -14.90
CA ARG A 30 10.42 -12.28 -14.70
C ARG A 30 9.84 -12.10 -13.30
N LYS A 31 9.78 -10.84 -12.88
CA LYS A 31 9.18 -10.37 -11.64
C LYS A 31 8.09 -9.36 -12.03
N ALA A 32 6.85 -9.61 -11.61
CA ALA A 32 5.71 -8.75 -11.96
C ALA A 32 5.43 -7.70 -10.90
N TRP A 33 4.99 -6.52 -11.34
CA TRP A 33 4.77 -5.35 -10.48
C TRP A 33 3.81 -5.66 -9.33
N TRP A 34 2.65 -6.23 -9.65
CA TRP A 34 1.58 -6.45 -8.68
C TRP A 34 2.02 -7.43 -7.58
N GLN A 35 2.80 -8.46 -7.91
CA GLN A 35 3.32 -9.40 -6.91
C GLN A 35 4.32 -8.73 -5.98
N GLN A 36 5.13 -7.80 -6.49
CA GLN A 36 6.04 -7.04 -5.63
C GLN A 36 5.23 -6.16 -4.68
N GLU A 37 4.25 -5.42 -5.20
CA GLU A 37 3.39 -4.51 -4.43
C GLU A 37 2.62 -5.26 -3.34
N GLN A 38 1.98 -6.37 -3.68
CA GLN A 38 1.24 -7.20 -2.71
C GLN A 38 2.18 -7.89 -1.70
N GLY A 39 3.36 -8.34 -2.15
CA GLY A 39 4.37 -8.92 -1.25
C GLY A 39 4.85 -7.91 -0.20
N ILE A 40 5.12 -6.67 -0.61
CA ILE A 40 5.51 -5.57 0.29
C ILE A 40 4.40 -5.33 1.33
N LEU A 41 3.15 -5.16 0.87
CA LEU A 41 2.02 -4.91 1.75
C LEU A 41 1.82 -6.04 2.76
N ALA A 42 1.86 -7.30 2.30
CA ALA A 42 1.71 -8.46 3.17
C ALA A 42 2.74 -8.45 4.31
N TYR A 43 4.01 -8.17 4.01
CA TYR A 43 5.06 -8.14 5.03
C TYR A 43 4.98 -6.91 5.94
N GLN A 44 4.53 -5.76 5.45
CA GLN A 44 4.26 -4.58 6.29
C GLN A 44 3.11 -4.85 7.28
N ILE A 45 2.04 -5.50 6.81
CA ILE A 45 0.90 -5.90 7.65
C ILE A 45 1.35 -6.92 8.70
N LEU A 46 2.06 -7.97 8.29
CA LEU A 46 2.56 -9.00 9.19
C LEU A 46 3.47 -8.41 10.27
N ASN A 47 4.40 -7.52 9.91
CA ASN A 47 5.22 -6.84 10.91
C ASN A 47 4.39 -5.93 11.80
N GLY A 48 3.50 -5.11 11.24
CA GLY A 48 2.66 -4.19 12.01
C GLY A 48 1.74 -4.89 13.03
N ILE A 49 1.35 -6.13 12.78
CA ILE A 49 0.50 -6.92 13.67
C ILE A 49 1.31 -7.81 14.62
N LEU A 50 2.32 -8.51 14.11
CA LEU A 50 3.05 -9.55 14.86
C LEU A 50 4.33 -9.02 15.52
N GLY A 51 4.86 -7.89 15.06
CA GLY A 51 6.09 -7.28 15.58
C GLY A 51 7.39 -8.02 15.24
N ASP A 52 7.35 -9.04 14.37
CA ASP A 52 8.54 -9.81 13.99
C ASP A 52 9.42 -9.02 13.00
N GLU A 53 10.68 -8.84 13.36
CA GLU A 53 11.70 -8.15 12.56
C GLU A 53 12.02 -8.86 11.23
N GLU A 54 11.79 -10.17 11.13
CA GLU A 54 11.96 -10.89 9.87
C GLU A 54 10.98 -10.39 8.80
N TYR A 55 9.72 -10.12 9.18
CA TYR A 55 8.75 -9.53 8.26
C TYR A 55 9.13 -8.10 7.88
N LEU A 56 9.63 -7.30 8.83
CA LEU A 56 10.10 -5.95 8.52
C LEU A 56 11.27 -5.97 7.53
N LYS A 57 12.18 -6.93 7.69
CA LYS A 57 13.28 -7.16 6.75
C LYS A 57 12.75 -7.48 5.35
N PHE A 58 11.83 -8.43 5.21
CA PHE A 58 11.28 -8.79 3.90
C PHE A 58 10.51 -7.65 3.24
N ALA A 59 9.74 -6.88 4.02
CA ALA A 59 9.08 -5.67 3.55
C ALA A 59 10.12 -4.68 2.99
N ARG A 60 11.17 -4.38 3.76
CA ARG A 60 12.24 -3.45 3.35
C ARG A 60 12.97 -3.93 2.10
N GLU A 61 13.36 -5.20 2.05
CA GLU A 61 14.04 -5.78 0.87
C GLU A 61 13.15 -5.72 -0.38
N GLY A 62 11.86 -6.03 -0.23
CA GLY A 62 10.86 -5.89 -1.30
C GLY A 62 10.70 -4.45 -1.76
N THR A 63 10.53 -3.51 -0.82
CA THR A 63 10.40 -2.07 -1.10
C THR A 63 11.65 -1.54 -1.79
N SER A 64 12.85 -1.90 -1.33
CA SER A 64 14.10 -1.49 -1.97
C SER A 64 14.20 -2.00 -3.40
N PHE A 65 13.87 -3.27 -3.64
CA PHE A 65 13.85 -3.83 -4.99
C PHE A 65 12.84 -3.12 -5.89
N TYR A 66 11.60 -2.93 -5.42
CA TYR A 66 10.56 -2.26 -6.20
C TYR A 66 10.94 -0.82 -6.58
N ASN A 67 11.42 -0.03 -5.61
CA ASN A 67 11.84 1.36 -5.88
C ASN A 67 13.04 1.45 -6.83
N ALA A 68 13.93 0.46 -6.82
CA ALA A 68 15.11 0.47 -7.69
C ALA A 68 14.81 0.09 -9.15
N PHE A 69 13.81 -0.76 -9.39
CA PHE A 69 13.66 -1.41 -10.70
C PHE A 69 12.29 -1.22 -11.36
N PHE A 70 11.23 -0.90 -10.61
CA PHE A 70 9.88 -0.81 -11.19
C PHE A 70 9.47 0.60 -11.55
N LEU A 71 9.93 1.61 -10.83
CA LEU A 71 9.57 3.00 -11.09
C LEU A 71 10.17 3.44 -12.43
N ASP A 72 9.31 3.89 -13.34
CA ASP A 72 9.76 4.54 -14.55
C ASP A 72 9.79 6.06 -14.30
N HIS A 73 10.99 6.57 -14.06
CA HIS A 73 11.20 7.98 -13.76
C HIS A 73 11.17 8.89 -14.99
N ASP A 74 11.21 8.32 -16.20
CA ASP A 74 11.20 9.08 -17.45
C ASP A 74 9.75 9.29 -17.93
N ASP A 75 8.96 8.22 -17.97
CA ASP A 75 7.57 8.25 -18.48
C ASP A 75 6.50 8.24 -17.36
N GLY A 76 6.90 8.05 -16.11
CA GLY A 76 5.99 7.86 -14.98
C GLY A 76 5.35 6.47 -14.92
N ALA A 77 4.61 6.21 -13.84
CA ALA A 77 4.06 4.89 -13.48
C ALA A 77 5.16 3.83 -13.24
N VAL A 78 4.82 2.55 -13.40
CA VAL A 78 5.74 1.44 -13.19
C VAL A 78 5.78 0.49 -14.39
N PHE A 79 6.89 -0.23 -14.54
CA PHE A 79 6.99 -1.30 -15.54
C PHE A 79 6.07 -2.47 -15.18
N PHE A 80 5.48 -3.12 -16.19
CA PHE A 80 4.66 -4.32 -15.99
C PHE A 80 5.52 -5.46 -15.41
N ASN A 81 6.64 -5.76 -16.08
CA ASN A 81 7.58 -6.78 -15.66
C ASN A 81 9.01 -6.26 -15.73
N VAL A 82 9.85 -6.77 -14.84
CA VAL A 82 11.30 -6.73 -14.98
C VAL A 82 11.85 -8.14 -15.10
N LEU A 83 12.98 -8.30 -15.80
CA LEU A 83 13.76 -9.54 -15.79
C LEU A 83 14.32 -9.81 -14.40
N ALA A 84 14.86 -11.00 -14.15
CA ALA A 84 15.41 -11.36 -12.83
C ALA A 84 16.49 -10.38 -12.32
N ASN A 85 17.20 -9.72 -13.24
CA ASN A 85 18.23 -8.72 -12.96
C ASN A 85 17.71 -7.27 -12.84
N GLY A 86 16.40 -7.06 -12.92
CA GLY A 86 15.77 -5.75 -12.78
C GLY A 86 15.67 -4.94 -14.08
N ILE A 87 16.15 -5.44 -15.22
CA ILE A 87 15.97 -4.76 -16.51
C ILE A 87 14.49 -4.81 -16.92
N PRO A 88 13.86 -3.69 -17.32
CA PRO A 88 12.48 -3.68 -17.79
C PRO A 88 12.24 -4.61 -18.97
N TYR A 89 11.15 -5.37 -18.92
CA TYR A 89 10.73 -6.24 -20.00
C TYR A 89 9.74 -5.53 -20.92
N LEU A 90 10.22 -5.09 -22.09
CA LEU A 90 9.49 -4.17 -22.98
C LEU A 90 8.97 -4.84 -24.27
N MET A 91 8.36 -6.01 -24.15
CA MET A 91 7.81 -6.76 -25.29
C MET A 91 6.28 -6.79 -25.28
N GLY A 92 5.67 -6.71 -26.47
CA GLY A 92 4.22 -6.83 -26.63
C GLY A 92 3.43 -5.80 -25.82
N THR A 93 2.37 -6.24 -25.15
CA THR A 93 1.53 -5.38 -24.30
C THR A 93 2.17 -5.04 -22.96
N GLU A 94 3.20 -5.77 -22.52
CA GLU A 94 3.89 -5.55 -21.24
C GLU A 94 4.81 -4.32 -21.26
N ARG A 95 5.09 -3.77 -22.44
CA ARG A 95 5.83 -2.50 -22.57
C ARG A 95 5.00 -1.27 -22.19
N PHE A 96 3.68 -1.41 -22.13
CA PHE A 96 2.77 -0.30 -21.85
C PHE A 96 2.52 -0.17 -20.35
N LYS A 97 2.17 1.04 -19.89
CA LYS A 97 1.84 1.34 -18.48
C LYS A 97 0.38 1.02 -18.10
N GLY A 98 -0.35 0.45 -19.04
CA GLY A 98 -1.74 0.07 -18.87
C GLY A 98 -2.16 -0.92 -19.95
N SER A 99 -2.99 -1.87 -19.56
CA SER A 99 -3.52 -2.92 -20.42
C SER A 99 -4.84 -3.45 -19.86
N HIS A 100 -5.39 -4.50 -20.45
CA HIS A 100 -6.54 -5.19 -19.86
C HIS A 100 -6.25 -5.82 -18.48
N SER A 101 -4.97 -6.01 -18.13
CA SER A 101 -4.52 -6.62 -16.87
C SER A 101 -3.69 -5.70 -15.99
N MET A 102 -3.33 -4.50 -16.46
CA MET A 102 -2.59 -3.51 -15.70
C MET A 102 -3.30 -2.16 -15.72
N SER A 103 -3.53 -1.62 -14.54
CA SER A 103 -3.91 -0.24 -14.30
C SER A 103 -3.24 0.23 -13.00
N GLY A 104 -3.55 1.44 -12.56
CA GLY A 104 -2.98 1.98 -11.32
C GLY A 104 -3.49 1.33 -10.02
N TYR A 105 -4.42 0.36 -10.07
CA TYR A 105 -5.05 -0.19 -8.86
C TYR A 105 -4.04 -0.60 -7.78
N HIS A 106 -3.17 -1.56 -8.08
CA HIS A 106 -2.21 -2.07 -7.10
C HIS A 106 -1.16 -1.03 -6.69
N SER A 107 -0.74 -0.15 -7.62
CA SER A 107 0.23 0.90 -7.31
C SER A 107 -0.36 1.99 -6.40
N PHE A 108 -1.63 2.37 -6.61
CA PHE A 108 -2.34 3.33 -5.74
C PHE A 108 -2.61 2.72 -4.37
N GLU A 109 -3.02 1.44 -4.33
CA GLU A 109 -3.19 0.69 -3.10
C GLU A 109 -1.88 0.60 -2.32
N LEU A 110 -0.76 0.22 -2.97
CA LEU A 110 0.55 0.18 -2.33
C LEU A 110 0.93 1.56 -1.78
N ALA A 111 0.81 2.63 -2.57
CA ALA A 111 1.20 3.96 -2.11
C ALA A 111 0.43 4.39 -0.85
N TYR A 112 -0.89 4.17 -0.84
CA TYR A 112 -1.76 4.53 0.27
C TYR A 112 -1.54 3.63 1.51
N LEU A 113 -1.55 2.31 1.33
CA LEU A 113 -1.44 1.37 2.43
C LEU A 113 -0.01 1.29 2.98
N ALA A 114 1.03 1.36 2.14
CA ALA A 114 2.40 1.38 2.64
C ALA A 114 2.66 2.61 3.51
N GLN A 115 2.10 3.78 3.15
CA GLN A 115 2.16 4.96 4.01
C GLN A 115 1.40 4.72 5.33
N THR A 116 0.20 4.13 5.26
CA THR A 116 -0.62 3.81 6.44
C THR A 116 0.12 2.90 7.42
N TYR A 117 0.61 1.75 6.96
CA TYR A 117 1.28 0.77 7.79
C TYR A 117 2.65 1.25 8.28
N THR A 118 3.43 1.89 7.40
CA THR A 118 4.75 2.42 7.77
C THR A 118 4.62 3.51 8.82
N ASN A 119 3.72 4.47 8.64
CA ASN A 119 3.56 5.58 9.59
C ASN A 119 2.97 5.08 10.91
N LEU A 120 1.79 4.45 10.86
CA LEU A 120 0.99 4.22 12.07
C LEU A 120 1.45 3.00 12.87
N LEU A 121 1.84 1.91 12.22
CA LEU A 121 2.18 0.66 12.92
C LEU A 121 3.68 0.49 13.14
N ILE A 122 4.52 0.89 12.19
CA ILE A 122 5.96 0.61 12.22
C ILE A 122 6.76 1.76 12.83
N THR A 123 6.67 2.97 12.26
CA THR A 123 7.51 4.12 12.64
C THR A 123 6.87 5.04 13.68
N LYS A 124 5.62 4.77 14.05
CA LYS A 124 4.83 5.54 15.02
C LYS A 124 4.80 7.03 14.70
N GLN A 125 4.59 7.36 13.43
CA GLN A 125 4.38 8.72 12.92
C GLN A 125 2.89 8.96 12.62
N PRO A 126 2.38 10.18 12.84
CA PRO A 126 1.03 10.55 12.41
C PRO A 126 0.81 10.43 10.90
N LEU A 127 -0.44 10.22 10.51
CA LEU A 127 -0.90 10.22 9.12
C LEU A 127 -2.00 11.26 8.95
N THR A 128 -1.90 12.10 7.92
CA THR A 128 -2.95 13.06 7.59
C THR A 128 -3.74 12.56 6.38
N LEU A 129 -5.06 12.41 6.56
CA LEU A 129 -6.01 12.01 5.53
C LEU A 129 -6.88 13.19 5.13
N HIS A 130 -7.27 13.23 3.86
CA HIS A 130 -8.06 14.30 3.27
C HIS A 130 -9.32 13.73 2.62
N PHE A 131 -10.47 14.31 2.96
CA PHE A 131 -11.77 13.90 2.47
C PHE A 131 -12.53 15.12 1.94
N LYS A 132 -13.43 14.87 0.98
CA LYS A 132 -14.32 15.89 0.43
C LYS A 132 -15.74 15.31 0.25
N PRO A 133 -16.46 15.04 1.36
CA PRO A 133 -17.76 14.39 1.31
C PRO A 133 -18.82 15.26 0.62
N TYR A 134 -19.79 14.63 -0.03
CA TYR A 134 -21.01 15.31 -0.49
C TYR A 134 -21.98 15.55 0.69
N PRO A 135 -22.69 16.69 0.72
CA PRO A 135 -23.81 16.92 1.64
C PRO A 135 -24.80 15.76 1.63
N GLY A 136 -25.14 15.24 2.82
CA GLY A 136 -26.07 14.11 2.95
C GLY A 136 -25.57 12.80 2.33
N GLY A 137 -24.29 12.71 1.94
CA GLY A 137 -23.71 11.51 1.33
C GLY A 137 -23.49 10.35 2.29
N PHE A 138 -23.60 10.59 3.59
CA PHE A 138 -23.41 9.59 4.64
C PHE A 138 -24.64 9.48 5.52
N LYS A 139 -24.95 8.26 5.94
CA LYS A 139 -25.98 8.00 6.95
C LYS A 139 -25.65 8.79 8.21
N ASP A 140 -26.65 9.46 8.76
CA ASP A 140 -26.53 10.29 9.97
C ASP A 140 -25.43 11.35 9.86
N ASN A 141 -25.00 11.73 8.66
CA ASN A 141 -23.93 12.71 8.42
C ASN A 141 -22.59 12.35 9.12
N VAL A 142 -22.28 11.06 9.24
CA VAL A 142 -21.06 10.56 9.90
C VAL A 142 -20.06 10.05 8.86
N LEU A 143 -18.86 10.64 8.84
CA LEU A 143 -17.74 10.22 8.02
C LEU A 143 -16.82 9.30 8.84
N TYR A 144 -16.68 8.04 8.42
CA TYR A 144 -15.68 7.13 8.98
C TYR A 144 -14.33 7.35 8.28
N VAL A 145 -13.28 7.48 9.08
CA VAL A 145 -11.96 7.93 8.61
C VAL A 145 -10.84 6.94 8.89
N SER A 146 -11.19 5.71 9.27
CA SER A 146 -10.22 4.63 9.42
C SER A 146 -9.52 4.37 8.09
N PRO A 147 -8.17 4.40 8.03
CA PRO A 147 -7.48 4.24 6.76
C PRO A 147 -7.53 2.81 6.22
N ASP A 148 -7.61 1.81 7.12
CA ASP A 148 -7.79 0.39 6.83
C ASP A 148 -8.32 -0.33 8.08
N ILE A 149 -8.41 -1.66 8.07
CA ILE A 149 -8.74 -2.51 9.22
C ILE A 149 -7.50 -2.69 10.11
N LEU A 150 -7.16 -1.65 10.87
CA LEU A 150 -6.04 -1.67 11.81
C LEU A 150 -6.42 -2.39 13.13
N PRO A 151 -5.45 -2.92 13.89
CA PRO A 151 -5.75 -3.55 15.17
C PRO A 151 -6.43 -2.56 16.14
N PRO A 152 -7.45 -2.98 16.90
CA PRO A 152 -8.14 -2.08 17.83
C PRO A 152 -7.18 -1.43 18.84
N GLY A 153 -7.31 -0.12 19.04
CA GLY A 153 -6.51 0.63 20.01
C GLY A 153 -5.08 0.95 19.57
N THR A 154 -4.71 0.75 18.29
CA THR A 154 -3.38 1.16 17.80
C THR A 154 -3.32 2.58 17.28
N VAL A 155 -4.47 3.20 17.00
CA VAL A 155 -4.57 4.54 16.43
C VAL A 155 -5.80 5.27 16.97
N ARG A 156 -5.80 6.60 16.86
CA ARG A 156 -6.95 7.47 17.14
C ARG A 156 -6.92 8.72 16.27
N ILE A 157 -8.04 9.44 16.19
CA ILE A 157 -8.01 10.81 15.64
C ILE A 157 -7.29 11.73 16.63
N GLY A 158 -6.24 12.40 16.15
CA GLY A 158 -5.49 13.40 16.90
C GLY A 158 -6.01 14.83 16.71
N ALA A 159 -6.52 15.14 15.51
CA ALA A 159 -7.12 16.44 15.20
C ALA A 159 -7.94 16.38 13.90
N VAL A 160 -8.96 17.24 13.80
CA VAL A 160 -9.77 17.43 12.59
C VAL A 160 -9.81 18.90 12.23
N TRP A 161 -9.82 19.18 10.93
CA TRP A 161 -10.14 20.49 10.37
C TRP A 161 -11.24 20.37 9.34
N VAL A 162 -12.16 21.33 9.33
CA VAL A 162 -13.18 21.49 8.31
C VAL A 162 -12.96 22.85 7.64
N ASP A 163 -12.70 22.83 6.34
CA ASP A 163 -12.32 24.02 5.56
C ASP A 163 -11.20 24.85 6.21
N ASP A 164 -10.16 24.13 6.65
CA ASP A 164 -8.94 24.65 7.29
C ASP A 164 -9.11 25.18 8.73
N GLU A 165 -10.34 25.20 9.27
CA GLU A 165 -10.62 25.57 10.66
C GLU A 165 -10.65 24.36 11.59
N PRO A 166 -10.11 24.43 12.83
CA PRO A 166 -10.20 23.35 13.80
C PRO A 166 -11.64 22.90 14.06
N TYR A 167 -11.84 21.60 14.23
CA TYR A 167 -13.16 21.00 14.37
C TYR A 167 -13.17 19.88 15.41
N ASP A 168 -14.10 19.94 16.37
CA ASP A 168 -14.07 19.07 17.56
C ASP A 168 -15.19 18.02 17.62
N ASN A 169 -16.11 17.99 16.65
CA ASN A 169 -17.23 17.05 16.64
C ASN A 169 -16.84 15.72 15.98
N TYR A 170 -15.98 14.96 16.67
CA TYR A 170 -15.49 13.65 16.22
C TYR A 170 -15.36 12.67 17.38
N ASP A 171 -15.46 11.39 17.08
CA ASP A 171 -15.12 10.29 17.98
C ASP A 171 -13.67 9.85 17.70
N ALA A 172 -12.78 10.15 18.64
CA ALA A 172 -11.35 9.92 18.48
C ALA A 172 -11.00 8.44 18.38
N ASP A 173 -11.61 7.60 19.22
CA ASP A 173 -11.34 6.16 19.29
C ASP A 173 -12.20 5.39 18.29
N GLY A 174 -13.42 5.87 18.02
CA GLY A 174 -14.31 5.32 16.98
C GLY A 174 -13.95 5.71 15.54
N LEU A 175 -12.90 6.53 15.35
CA LEU A 175 -12.40 6.98 14.05
C LEU A 175 -13.51 7.53 13.15
N SER A 176 -14.35 8.40 13.70
CA SER A 176 -15.47 9.01 12.97
C SER A 176 -15.60 10.51 13.21
N VAL A 177 -16.04 11.24 12.19
CA VAL A 177 -16.28 12.69 12.24
C VAL A 177 -17.74 12.93 11.95
N LYS A 178 -18.46 13.60 12.85
CA LYS A 178 -19.82 14.09 12.58
C LYS A 178 -19.69 15.36 11.75
N LEU A 179 -20.07 15.30 10.48
CA LEU A 179 -19.93 16.44 9.57
C LEU A 179 -20.85 17.60 9.99
N PRO A 180 -20.48 18.85 9.69
CA PRO A 180 -21.38 19.98 9.88
C PRO A 180 -22.62 19.83 8.99
N GLU A 181 -23.73 20.40 9.43
CA GLU A 181 -24.93 20.54 8.60
C GLU A 181 -24.69 21.65 7.56
N THR A 182 -24.64 21.27 6.29
CA THR A 182 -24.37 22.19 5.18
C THR A 182 -24.92 21.63 3.87
N ASP A 183 -25.23 22.52 2.92
CA ASP A 183 -25.64 22.21 1.56
C ASP A 183 -24.47 22.18 0.56
N LYS A 184 -23.23 22.38 1.04
CA LYS A 184 -22.01 22.42 0.22
C LYS A 184 -21.00 21.36 0.64
N GLN A 185 -20.18 20.90 -0.31
CA GLN A 185 -19.03 20.07 0.04
C GLN A 185 -18.06 20.86 0.93
N VAL A 186 -17.56 20.20 1.95
CA VAL A 186 -16.52 20.72 2.84
C VAL A 186 -15.24 19.92 2.68
N ARG A 187 -14.08 20.54 2.90
CA ARG A 187 -12.80 19.83 2.97
C ARG A 187 -12.59 19.37 4.40
N VAL A 188 -12.51 18.05 4.61
CA VAL A 188 -12.21 17.48 5.92
C VAL A 188 -10.77 16.98 5.90
N ARG A 189 -9.93 17.53 6.77
CA ARG A 189 -8.58 17.04 7.01
C ARG A 189 -8.54 16.38 8.37
N VAL A 190 -8.03 15.16 8.46
CA VAL A 190 -7.95 14.40 9.71
C VAL A 190 -6.52 13.96 9.93
N ARG A 191 -5.96 14.28 11.10
CA ARG A 191 -4.70 13.69 11.56
C ARG A 191 -5.01 12.47 12.42
N ILE A 192 -4.50 11.31 12.01
CA ILE A 192 -4.53 10.06 12.76
C ILE A 192 -3.19 9.95 13.50
N ASP A 193 -3.26 9.79 14.82
CA ASP A 193 -2.10 9.62 15.68
C ASP A 193 -1.99 8.13 16.07
N PRO A 194 -0.79 7.54 16.04
CA PRO A 194 -0.56 6.22 16.61
C PRO A 194 -0.61 6.27 18.14
N ILE A 195 -1.03 5.17 18.75
CA ILE A 195 -1.05 4.93 20.21
C ILE A 195 0.16 4.08 20.61
#